data_AF-A0A527Q1U1-F1
#
_entry.id   AF-A0A527Q1U1-F1
#
_cell.length_a   1.000
_cell.length_b   1.000
_cell.length_c   1.000
_cell.angle_alpha   90.00
_cell.angle_beta   90.00
_cell.angle_gamma   90.00
#
_symmetry.space_group_name_H-M   'P 1'
#
loop_
_entity.id
_entity.type
_entity.pdbx_description
1 polymer ?
#
loop_
_entity_poly.entity_id
_entity_poly.type
_entity_poly.pdbx_seq_one_letter_code
_entity_poly.pdbx_strand_id
1 'polypeptide(L)'
;TLAIERLKALFGSEHANVQPYSGSPANQAVCRALLCPGDKMMGLTLPGGGHLTHGWVVNFSGTDYQRVPYGLHEKTQQIDHDRLRETAKRERPKLIWVGGTAYPRIFDYEAMAEIASEVNSYLVADIAHISGLVVAGVH
;
A
#
# COMPACT_ATOMS: atom_id res chain seq x y z
N THR A 1 18.79 18.64 -5.36
CA THR A 1 17.69 19.22 -4.55
C THR A 1 16.46 19.55 -5.38
N LEU A 2 16.60 20.14 -6.58
CA LEU A 2 15.46 20.50 -7.46
C LEU A 2 14.36 19.42 -7.66
N ALA A 3 14.73 18.17 -7.93
CA ALA A 3 13.75 17.10 -8.13
C ALA A 3 12.92 16.79 -6.87
N ILE A 4 13.55 16.87 -5.69
CA ILE A 4 12.90 16.69 -4.39
C ILE A 4 11.91 17.83 -4.14
N GLU A 5 12.34 19.08 -4.39
CA GLU A 5 11.51 20.27 -4.20
C GLU A 5 10.27 20.24 -5.10
N ARG A 6 10.43 19.85 -6.36
CA ARG A 6 9.30 19.69 -7.30
C ARG A 6 8.34 18.61 -6.84
N LEU A 7 8.83 17.45 -6.38
CA LEU A 7 7.95 16.38 -5.92
C LEU A 7 7.17 16.81 -4.66
N LYS A 8 7.84 17.47 -3.71
CA LYS A 8 7.20 18.04 -2.52
C LYS A 8 6.10 19.04 -2.89
N ALA A 9 6.36 19.91 -3.86
CA ALA A 9 5.36 20.88 -4.33
C ALA A 9 4.17 20.22 -5.04
N LEU A 10 4.40 19.17 -5.84
CA LEU A 10 3.34 18.46 -6.56
C LEU A 10 2.38 17.70 -5.63
N PHE A 11 2.91 17.07 -4.59
CA PHE A 11 2.14 16.21 -3.69
C PHE A 11 1.83 16.84 -2.33
N GLY A 12 2.30 18.08 -2.08
CA GLY A 12 2.18 18.71 -0.76
C GLY A 12 2.93 17.96 0.35
N SER A 13 3.96 17.18 0.01
CA SER A 13 4.65 16.32 0.97
C SER A 13 5.76 17.05 1.75
N GLU A 14 5.98 16.64 3.00
CA GLU A 14 7.08 17.18 3.82
C GLU A 14 8.45 16.70 3.34
N HIS A 15 8.53 15.46 2.85
CA HIS A 15 9.75 14.82 2.37
C HIS A 15 9.56 14.14 1.02
N ALA A 16 10.66 13.93 0.31
CA ALA A 16 10.70 13.17 -0.93
C ALA A 16 12.06 12.49 -1.10
N ASN A 17 12.05 11.21 -1.43
CA ASN A 17 13.23 10.47 -1.90
C ASN A 17 13.05 10.11 -3.38
N VAL A 18 13.94 10.62 -4.22
CA VAL A 18 13.87 10.50 -5.70
C VAL A 18 14.93 9.54 -6.26
N GLN A 19 15.55 8.72 -5.41
CA GLN A 19 16.61 7.77 -5.79
C GLN A 19 16.14 6.35 -6.16
N PRO A 20 14.98 5.82 -5.72
CA PRO A 20 14.57 4.48 -6.10
C PRO A 20 14.57 4.29 -7.62
N TYR A 21 15.22 3.22 -8.09
CA TYR A 21 15.41 2.98 -9.53
C TYR A 21 14.10 2.69 -10.28
N SER A 22 13.09 2.19 -9.58
CA SER A 22 11.76 1.90 -10.12
C SER A 22 10.76 1.73 -8.95
N GLY A 23 9.49 1.43 -9.26
CA GLY A 23 8.43 1.23 -8.25
C GLY A 23 8.71 0.07 -7.30
N SER A 24 9.12 -1.09 -7.83
CA SER A 24 9.41 -2.27 -6.98
C SER A 24 10.55 -2.02 -5.98
N PRO A 25 11.72 -1.46 -6.37
CA PRO A 25 12.74 -1.01 -5.43
C PRO A 25 12.27 0.06 -4.43
N ALA A 26 11.33 0.94 -4.82
CA ALA A 26 10.77 1.94 -3.90
C ALA A 26 9.97 1.26 -2.77
N ASN A 27 9.08 0.33 -3.11
CA ASN A 27 8.32 -0.43 -2.11
C ASN A 27 9.25 -1.28 -1.23
N GLN A 28 10.32 -1.84 -1.82
CA GLN A 28 11.34 -2.56 -1.05
C GLN A 28 12.04 -1.65 -0.03
N ALA A 29 12.42 -0.43 -0.42
CA ALA A 29 13.04 0.53 0.48
C ALA A 29 12.10 0.91 1.64
N VAL A 30 10.81 1.09 1.38
CA VAL A 30 9.79 1.35 2.43
C VAL A 30 9.70 0.18 3.41
N CYS A 31 9.55 -1.06 2.90
CA CYS A 31 9.53 -2.24 3.77
C CYS A 31 10.80 -2.33 4.62
N ARG A 32 11.98 -2.15 4.03
CA ARG A 32 13.27 -2.25 4.74
C ARG A 32 13.46 -1.15 5.79
N ALA A 33 12.83 0.01 5.61
CA ALA A 33 12.89 1.11 6.57
C ALA A 33 11.94 0.90 7.76
N LEU A 34 10.77 0.29 7.53
CA LEU A 34 9.69 0.21 8.52
C LEU A 34 9.56 -1.18 9.17
N LEU A 35 10.07 -2.23 8.53
CA LEU A 35 9.86 -3.62 8.91
C LEU A 35 11.19 -4.34 9.16
N CYS A 36 11.14 -5.33 10.05
CA CYS A 36 12.13 -6.38 10.19
C CYS A 36 11.69 -7.62 9.39
N PRO A 37 12.62 -8.45 8.88
CA PRO A 37 12.25 -9.73 8.31
C PRO A 37 11.38 -10.56 9.27
N GLY A 38 10.31 -11.16 8.74
CA GLY A 38 9.30 -11.88 9.52
C GLY A 38 8.16 -11.03 10.07
N ASP A 39 8.26 -9.69 10.05
CA ASP A 39 7.12 -8.81 10.37
C ASP A 39 5.95 -9.07 9.41
N LYS A 40 4.73 -8.84 9.88
CA LYS A 40 3.52 -8.98 9.06
C LYS A 40 3.24 -7.72 8.25
N MET A 41 2.92 -7.91 6.97
CA MET A 41 2.39 -6.87 6.12
C MET A 41 1.12 -7.32 5.42
N MET A 42 0.22 -6.37 5.23
CA MET A 42 -1.11 -6.60 4.67
C MET A 42 -1.27 -5.89 3.33
N GLY A 43 -1.88 -6.56 2.35
CA GLY A 43 -2.01 -6.04 0.99
C GLY A 43 -3.13 -6.69 0.18
N LEU A 44 -3.60 -6.00 -0.86
CA LEU A 44 -4.62 -6.51 -1.77
C LEU A 44 -4.09 -7.73 -2.52
N THR A 45 -4.88 -8.80 -2.59
CA THR A 45 -4.48 -9.99 -3.35
C THR A 45 -4.21 -9.67 -4.82
N LEU A 46 -3.23 -10.35 -5.43
CA LEU A 46 -2.89 -10.18 -6.85
C LEU A 46 -4.11 -10.42 -7.77
N PRO A 47 -4.92 -11.49 -7.61
CA PRO A 47 -6.15 -11.66 -8.40
C PRO A 47 -7.23 -10.59 -8.13
N GLY A 48 -7.23 -9.99 -6.94
CA GLY A 48 -8.11 -8.87 -6.60
C GLY A 48 -7.64 -7.51 -7.13
N GLY A 49 -6.54 -7.49 -7.90
CA GLY A 49 -6.00 -6.27 -8.52
C GLY A 49 -4.78 -5.67 -7.81
N GLY A 50 -4.22 -6.33 -6.80
CA GLY A 50 -3.01 -5.87 -6.10
C GLY A 50 -1.73 -5.91 -6.96
N HIS A 51 -0.58 -5.64 -6.35
CA HIS A 51 0.73 -5.71 -7.01
C HIS A 51 1.64 -6.77 -6.37
N LEU A 52 2.62 -7.28 -7.12
CA LEU A 52 3.54 -8.33 -6.65
C LEU A 52 4.30 -7.94 -5.38
N THR A 53 4.61 -6.66 -5.22
CA THR A 53 5.37 -6.13 -4.06
C THR A 53 4.52 -5.87 -2.82
N HIS A 54 3.21 -6.18 -2.87
CA HIS A 54 2.29 -6.05 -1.73
C HIS A 54 2.13 -7.39 -0.96
N GLY A 55 3.15 -8.25 -1.03
CA GLY A 55 3.24 -9.48 -0.25
C GLY A 55 3.06 -10.76 -1.03
N TRP A 56 3.16 -10.72 -2.36
CA TRP A 56 3.02 -11.95 -3.13
C TRP A 56 4.16 -12.93 -2.85
N VAL A 57 3.85 -14.22 -2.68
CA VAL A 57 4.75 -15.23 -2.10
C VAL A 57 6.07 -15.42 -2.86
N VAL A 58 6.10 -15.15 -4.17
CA VAL A 58 7.31 -15.30 -5.01
C VAL A 58 8.15 -14.03 -5.09
N ASN A 59 7.74 -12.94 -4.44
CA ASN A 59 8.43 -11.65 -4.43
C ASN A 59 9.13 -11.41 -3.09
N PHE A 60 10.12 -10.51 -3.02
CA PHE A 60 10.79 -10.13 -1.76
C PHE A 60 9.80 -9.86 -0.63
N SER A 61 8.67 -9.23 -0.98
CA SER A 61 7.63 -8.83 -0.03
C SER A 61 6.90 -10.02 0.61
N GLY A 62 6.88 -11.18 -0.05
CA GLY A 62 6.31 -12.42 0.48
C GLY A 62 7.34 -13.45 0.94
N THR A 63 8.62 -13.33 0.52
CA THR A 63 9.71 -14.18 1.01
C THR A 63 10.30 -13.67 2.33
N ASP A 64 10.37 -12.35 2.50
CA ASP A 64 11.07 -11.74 3.64
C ASP A 64 10.12 -11.39 4.79
N TYR A 65 8.82 -11.28 4.52
CA TYR A 65 7.81 -10.83 5.47
C TYR A 65 6.61 -11.79 5.48
N GLN A 66 5.85 -11.77 6.57
CA GLN A 66 4.63 -12.58 6.69
C GLN A 66 3.47 -11.88 5.97
N ARG A 67 2.92 -12.55 4.95
CA ARG A 67 1.81 -12.02 4.16
C ARG A 67 0.46 -12.18 4.87
N VAL A 68 -0.28 -11.07 4.98
CA VAL A 68 -1.68 -11.04 5.42
C VAL A 68 -2.57 -10.45 4.30
N PRO A 69 -3.16 -11.25 3.42
CA PRO A 69 -3.93 -10.72 2.30
C PRO A 69 -5.28 -10.12 2.74
N TYR A 70 -5.72 -9.05 2.08
CA TYR A 70 -7.14 -8.67 2.01
C TYR A 70 -7.66 -8.74 0.58
N GLY A 71 -8.97 -8.84 0.43
CA GLY A 71 -9.62 -9.10 -0.85
C GLY A 71 -10.83 -8.23 -1.11
N LEU A 72 -11.56 -8.60 -2.15
CA LEU A 72 -12.78 -7.94 -2.58
C LEU A 72 -14.00 -8.66 -2.02
N HIS A 73 -15.06 -7.90 -1.76
CA HIS A 73 -16.36 -8.43 -1.41
C HIS A 73 -16.96 -9.17 -2.61
N GLU A 74 -17.42 -10.40 -2.40
CA GLU A 74 -17.79 -11.35 -3.47
C GLU A 74 -18.85 -10.82 -4.44
N LYS A 75 -19.83 -10.06 -3.93
CA LYS A 75 -20.92 -9.50 -4.76
C LYS A 75 -20.59 -8.17 -5.42
N THR A 76 -20.06 -7.21 -4.65
CA THR A 76 -19.83 -5.84 -5.11
C THR A 76 -18.51 -5.68 -5.85
N GLN A 77 -17.57 -6.63 -5.68
CA GLN A 77 -16.21 -6.59 -6.24
C GLN A 77 -15.44 -5.32 -5.81
N GLN A 78 -15.81 -4.73 -4.67
CA GLN A 78 -15.11 -3.64 -4.02
C GLN A 78 -14.30 -4.18 -2.84
N ILE A 79 -13.29 -3.44 -2.37
CA ILE A 79 -12.54 -3.84 -1.17
C ILE A 79 -13.49 -4.06 0.00
N ASP A 80 -13.37 -5.21 0.66
CA ASP A 80 -14.17 -5.59 1.81
C ASP A 80 -13.54 -5.01 3.09
N HIS A 81 -13.86 -3.75 3.40
CA HIS A 81 -13.27 -3.03 4.54
C HIS A 81 -13.61 -3.65 5.89
N ASP A 82 -14.79 -4.28 6.04
CA ASP A 82 -15.17 -4.95 7.28
C ASP A 82 -14.28 -6.18 7.54
N ARG A 83 -14.12 -7.03 6.52
CA ARG A 83 -13.23 -8.20 6.61
C ARG A 83 -11.77 -7.81 6.73
N LEU A 84 -11.37 -6.73 6.07
CA LEU A 84 -10.03 -6.14 6.20
C LEU A 84 -9.79 -5.70 7.64
N ARG A 85 -10.70 -4.90 8.23
CA ARG A 85 -10.63 -4.41 9.61
C ARG A 85 -10.57 -5.56 10.62
N GLU A 86 -11.41 -6.57 10.48
CA GLU A 86 -11.41 -7.76 11.34
C GLU A 86 -10.05 -8.49 11.27
N THR A 87 -9.56 -8.72 10.06
CA THR A 87 -8.28 -9.39 9.83
C THR A 87 -7.11 -8.56 10.36
N ALA A 88 -7.14 -7.24 10.19
CA ALA A 88 -6.10 -6.35 10.71
C ALA A 88 -6.04 -6.42 12.25
N LYS A 89 -7.20 -6.42 12.92
CA LYS A 89 -7.27 -6.51 14.39
C LYS A 89 -6.71 -7.82 14.93
N ARG A 90 -6.99 -8.93 14.24
CA ARG A 90 -6.51 -10.27 14.59
C ARG A 90 -5.01 -10.42 14.32
N GLU A 91 -4.57 -10.03 13.12
CA GLU A 91 -3.21 -10.31 12.66
C GLU A 91 -2.19 -9.27 13.10
N ARG A 92 -2.63 -8.04 13.39
CA ARG A 92 -1.81 -6.88 13.77
C ARG A 92 -0.62 -6.68 12.81
N PRO A 93 -0.87 -6.47 11.50
CA PRO A 93 0.21 -6.20 10.55
C PRO A 93 0.91 -4.89 10.91
N LYS A 94 2.23 -4.83 10.74
CA LYS A 94 3.00 -3.61 11.00
C LYS A 94 2.93 -2.60 9.86
N LEU A 95 2.56 -3.07 8.66
CA LEU A 95 2.30 -2.23 7.49
C LEU A 95 1.08 -2.73 6.72
N ILE A 96 0.23 -1.81 6.27
CA ILE A 96 -0.90 -2.03 5.37
C ILE A 96 -0.63 -1.27 4.06
N TRP A 97 -0.65 -1.99 2.94
CA TRP A 97 -0.62 -1.42 1.60
C TRP A 97 -2.02 -1.03 1.15
N VAL A 98 -2.18 0.18 0.60
CA VAL A 98 -3.36 0.62 -0.14
C VAL A 98 -2.95 1.06 -1.54
N GLY A 99 -3.51 0.45 -2.58
CA GLY A 99 -3.07 0.63 -3.96
C GLY A 99 -3.02 -0.69 -4.70
N GLY A 100 -2.98 -0.62 -6.03
CA GLY A 100 -3.04 -1.82 -6.87
C GLY A 100 -2.76 -1.54 -8.33
N THR A 101 -2.62 -2.63 -9.08
CA THR A 101 -2.35 -2.63 -10.52
C THR A 101 -3.64 -2.60 -11.34
N ALA A 102 -4.63 -3.39 -10.92
CA ALA A 102 -5.79 -3.74 -11.72
C ALA A 102 -7.09 -3.66 -10.89
N TYR A 103 -7.24 -2.58 -10.12
CA TYR A 103 -8.46 -2.27 -9.38
C TYR A 103 -9.13 -1.01 -9.99
N PRO A 104 -10.33 -1.11 -10.58
CA PRO A 104 -10.93 -0.05 -11.40
C PRO A 104 -11.81 0.92 -10.59
N ARG A 105 -11.57 1.06 -9.28
CA ARG A 105 -12.33 1.90 -8.37
C ARG A 105 -11.37 2.74 -7.54
N ILE A 106 -11.88 3.85 -7.03
CA ILE A 106 -11.16 4.70 -6.07
C ILE A 106 -10.96 3.91 -4.77
N PHE A 107 -9.78 4.03 -4.18
CA PHE A 107 -9.49 3.49 -2.86
C PHE A 107 -10.04 4.43 -1.79
N ASP A 108 -10.72 3.89 -0.79
CA ASP A 108 -11.17 4.65 0.36
C ASP A 108 -9.99 4.84 1.35
N TYR A 109 -9.21 5.90 1.13
CA TYR A 109 -8.03 6.17 1.95
C TYR A 109 -8.36 6.51 3.40
N GLU A 110 -9.53 7.10 3.65
CA GLU A 110 -9.98 7.44 5.00
C GLU A 110 -10.27 6.17 5.80
N ALA A 111 -11.08 5.26 5.26
CA ALA A 111 -11.34 3.97 5.88
C ALA A 111 -10.05 3.16 6.10
N MET A 112 -9.14 3.16 5.13
CA MET A 112 -7.85 2.47 5.25
C MET A 112 -6.95 3.09 6.35
N ALA A 113 -6.97 4.42 6.50
CA ALA A 113 -6.22 5.12 7.54
C ALA A 113 -6.80 4.87 8.94
N GLU A 114 -8.12 4.86 9.08
CA GLU A 114 -8.79 4.47 10.32
C GLU A 114 -8.38 3.06 10.74
N ILE A 115 -8.49 2.08 9.83
CA ILE A 115 -8.15 0.70 10.13
C ILE A 115 -6.68 0.55 10.53
N ALA A 116 -5.76 1.22 9.82
CA ALA A 116 -4.34 1.20 10.18
C ALA A 116 -4.10 1.80 11.56
N SER A 117 -4.78 2.90 11.90
CA SER A 117 -4.72 3.54 13.22
C SER A 117 -5.22 2.63 14.34
N GLU A 118 -6.36 1.95 14.14
CA GLU A 118 -6.96 1.02 15.10
C GLU A 118 -6.00 -0.11 15.53
N VAL A 119 -5.05 -0.48 14.67
CA VAL A 119 -4.10 -1.58 14.91
C VAL A 119 -2.65 -1.12 15.08
N ASN A 120 -2.40 0.19 15.12
CA ASN A 120 -1.06 0.79 15.18
C ASN A 120 -0.13 0.32 14.05
N SER A 121 -0.63 0.35 12.81
CA SER A 121 0.08 -0.03 11.59
C SER A 121 0.46 1.19 10.77
N TYR A 122 1.57 1.10 10.03
CA TYR A 122 1.84 2.07 8.97
C TYR A 122 0.87 1.86 7.80
N LEU A 123 0.21 2.90 7.33
CA LEU A 123 -0.49 2.87 6.04
C LEU A 123 0.43 3.39 4.94
N VAL A 124 0.61 2.61 3.88
CA VAL A 124 1.41 3.02 2.72
C VAL A 124 0.58 2.98 1.45
N ALA A 125 0.42 4.15 0.82
CA ALA A 125 -0.28 4.29 -0.44
C ALA A 125 0.67 4.07 -1.64
N ASP A 126 0.48 2.98 -2.37
CA ASP A 126 1.13 2.76 -3.66
C ASP A 126 0.26 3.33 -4.78
N ILE A 127 0.54 4.57 -5.14
CA ILE A 127 -0.21 5.35 -6.13
C ILE A 127 0.35 5.21 -7.55
N ALA A 128 1.16 4.18 -7.86
CA ALA A 128 1.88 4.08 -9.13
C ALA A 128 0.99 4.32 -10.38
N HIS A 129 -0.19 3.70 -10.42
CA HIS A 129 -1.12 3.79 -11.55
C HIS A 129 -1.96 5.08 -11.61
N ILE A 130 -2.05 5.82 -10.50
CA ILE A 130 -2.97 6.96 -10.35
C ILE A 130 -2.25 8.26 -10.00
N SER A 131 -0.91 8.24 -9.87
CA SER A 131 -0.10 9.39 -9.44
C SER A 131 -0.37 10.66 -10.25
N GLY A 132 -0.55 10.54 -11.57
CA GLY A 132 -0.92 11.66 -12.43
C GLY A 132 -2.33 12.20 -12.16
N LEU A 133 -3.29 11.33 -11.87
CA LEU A 133 -4.67 11.73 -11.52
C LEU A 133 -4.71 12.44 -10.16
N VAL A 134 -3.94 11.94 -9.19
CA VAL A 134 -3.76 12.56 -7.87
C VAL A 134 -3.21 13.97 -8.01
N VAL A 135 -2.11 14.15 -8.77
CA VAL A 135 -1.51 15.48 -9.00
C VAL A 135 -2.47 16.43 -9.72
N ALA A 136 -3.27 15.92 -10.65
CA ALA A 136 -4.26 16.72 -11.37
C ALA A 136 -5.53 17.02 -10.55
N GLY A 137 -5.69 16.44 -9.35
CA GLY A 137 -6.88 16.64 -8.51
C GLY A 137 -8.15 15.99 -9.06
N VAL A 138 -8.01 14.92 -9.84
CA VAL A 138 -9.13 14.21 -10.52
C VAL A 138 -9.20 12.73 -10.16
N HIS A 139 -8.52 12.33 -9.07
CA HIS A 139 -8.59 11.00 -8.50
C HIS A 139 -9.65 10.91 -7.40
#